data_AF-A0A2V9LDG4-F1
#
_entry.id   AF-A0A2V9LDG4-F1
#
_cell.length_a   1.000
_cell.length_b   1.000
_cell.length_c   1.000
_cell.angle_alpha   90.00
_cell.angle_beta   90.00
_cell.angle_gamma   90.00
#
_symmetry.space_group_name_H-M   'P 1'
#
loop_
_entity.id
_entity.type
_entity.pdbx_description
1 polymer ?
#
loop_
_entity_poly.entity_id
_entity_poly.type
_entity_poly.pdbx_seq_one_letter_code
_entity_poly.pdbx_strand_id
1 'polypeptide(L)' 'MGLREKEAKLETILRELSPVIVAFSGGVDSSYLAYKAYAVLGSEKVLAVTAESPSVPSHQRRMAL' A
#
# COMPACT_ATOMS: atom_id res chain seq x y z
N MET A 1 11.52 13.81 -13.97
CA MET A 1 11.66 12.39 -13.61
C MET A 1 10.75 11.54 -14.48
N GLY A 2 11.31 10.52 -15.13
CA GLY A 2 10.54 9.50 -15.86
C GLY A 2 9.81 8.53 -14.92
N LEU A 3 8.92 7.70 -15.48
CA LEU A 3 8.15 6.70 -14.71
C LEU A 3 9.06 5.72 -13.94
N ARG A 4 10.08 5.17 -14.60
CA ARG A 4 11.05 4.25 -13.99
C ARG A 4 11.83 4.91 -12.85
N GLU A 5 12.17 6.19 -12.97
CA GLU A 5 12.87 6.93 -11.91
C GLU A 5 11.97 7.15 -10.69
N LYS A 6 10.68 7.44 -10.91
CA LYS A 6 9.70 7.57 -9.82
C LYS A 6 9.51 6.25 -9.07
N GLU A 7 9.43 5.14 -9.82
CA GLU A 7 9.31 3.81 -9.25
C GLU A 7 10.56 3.42 -8.46
N ALA A 8 11.76 3.60 -9.02
CA ALA A 8 13.01 3.34 -8.29
C ALA A 8 13.11 4.17 -7.00
N LYS A 9 12.70 5.44 -7.03
CA LYS A 9 12.66 6.29 -5.83
C LYS A 9 11.68 5.75 -4.77
N LEU A 10 10.51 5.28 -5.19
CA LEU A 10 9.54 4.64 -4.28
C LEU A 10 10.13 3.39 -3.65
N GLU A 11 10.81 2.54 -4.41
CA GLU A 11 11.43 1.32 -3.89
C GLU A 11 12.52 1.63 -2.85
N THR A 12 13.34 2.66 -3.07
CA THR A 12 14.31 3.14 -2.07
C THR A 12 13.60 3.57 -0.78
N ILE A 13 12.56 4.40 -0.88
CA ILE A 13 11.80 4.87 0.29
C ILE A 13 11.19 3.69 1.06
N LEU A 14 10.63 2.70 0.36
CA LEU A 14 10.07 1.51 1.00
C LEU A 14 11.13 0.71 1.77
N ARG A 15 12.33 0.54 1.19
CA ARG A 15 13.44 -0.15 1.86
C ARG A 15 13.93 0.59 3.10
N GLU A 16 13.96 1.91 3.06
CA GLU A 16 14.34 2.77 4.19
C GLU A 16 13.29 2.74 5.32
N LEU A 17 12.00 2.66 4.98
CA LEU A 17 10.90 2.65 5.94
C LEU A 17 10.58 1.26 6.52
N SER A 18 11.15 0.20 5.95
CA SER A 18 10.85 -1.18 6.33
C SER A 18 11.07 -1.44 7.84
N PRO A 19 10.14 -2.13 8.54
CA PRO A 19 8.86 -2.67 8.06
C PRO A 19 7.75 -1.61 7.99
N VAL A 20 6.75 -1.81 7.12
CA VAL A 20 5.69 -0.82 6.87
C VAL A 20 4.28 -1.35 7.06
N ILE A 21 3.39 -0.47 7.51
CA ILE A 21 1.93 -0.64 7.43
C ILE A 21 1.42 0.25 6.31
N VAL A 22 0.62 -0.30 5.39
CA VAL A 22 0.00 0.44 4.29
C VAL A 22 -1.49 0.62 4.60
N ALA A 23 -1.93 1.88 4.70
CA ALA A 23 -3.35 2.20 4.76
C ALA A 23 -4.00 1.88 3.40
N PHE A 24 -4.88 0.88 3.38
CA PHE A 24 -5.42 0.28 2.18
C PHE A 24 -6.92 0.55 2.05
N SER A 25 -7.31 1.27 0.99
CA SER A 25 -8.70 1.64 0.73
C SER A 25 -9.35 0.86 -0.42
N GLY A 26 -8.58 0.02 -1.14
CA GLY A 26 -9.02 -0.69 -2.35
C GLY A 26 -8.93 0.14 -3.63
N GLY A 27 -8.67 1.45 -3.53
CA GLY A 27 -8.44 2.31 -4.70
C GLY A 27 -7.07 2.08 -5.34
N VAL A 28 -6.94 2.39 -6.63
CA VAL A 28 -5.76 2.10 -7.46
C VAL A 28 -4.43 2.55 -6.84
N ASP A 29 -4.40 3.72 -6.20
CA ASP A 29 -3.18 4.25 -5.59
C ASP A 29 -2.73 3.41 -4.39
N SER A 30 -3.67 3.09 -3.48
CA SER A 30 -3.40 2.26 -2.30
C SER A 30 -3.09 0.81 -2.67
N SER A 31 -3.75 0.29 -3.72
CA SER A 31 -3.50 -1.05 -4.27
C SER A 31 -2.12 -1.16 -4.88
N TYR A 32 -1.71 -0.17 -5.67
CA TYR A 32 -0.38 -0.11 -6.25
C TYR A 32 0.69 -0.01 -5.16
N LEU A 33 0.49 0.84 -4.15
CA LEU A 33 1.44 0.99 -3.05
C LEU A 33 1.58 -0.30 -2.23
N ALA A 34 0.46 -0.96 -1.89
CA ALA A 34 0.47 -2.23 -1.17
C ALA A 34 1.17 -3.34 -1.98
N TYR A 35 0.84 -3.45 -3.27
CA TYR A 35 1.49 -4.39 -4.19
C TYR A 35 3.01 -4.15 -4.27
N LYS A 36 3.42 -2.89 -4.48
CA LYS A 36 4.83 -2.54 -4.63
C LYS A 36 5.60 -2.73 -3.32
N ALA A 37 5.02 -2.37 -2.17
CA ALA A 37 5.60 -2.64 -0.86
C ALA A 37 5.84 -4.14 -0.66
N TYR A 38 4.83 -4.98 -0.94
CA TYR A 38 4.94 -6.43 -0.86
C TYR A 38 6.05 -6.98 -1.78
N ALA A 39 6.09 -6.54 -3.03
CA ALA A 39 7.09 -6.99 -4.01
C ALA A 39 8.53 -6.62 -3.60
N VAL A 40 8.72 -5.47 -2.94
CA VAL A 40 10.04 -4.92 -2.58
C VAL A 40 10.56 -5.48 -1.25
N LEU A 41 9.68 -5.64 -0.27
CA LEU A 41 10.03 -5.93 1.13
C LEU A 41 9.71 -7.37 1.55
N GLY A 42 8.81 -8.05 0.83
CA GLY A 42 8.31 -9.38 1.17
C GLY A 42 7.13 -9.37 2.15
N SER A 43 6.45 -10.51 2.24
CA SER A 43 5.24 -10.71 3.05
C SER A 43 5.43 -10.49 4.55
N GLU A 44 6.63 -10.76 5.08
CA GLU A 44 6.92 -10.65 6.52
C GLU A 44 7.08 -9.19 6.99
N LYS A 45 7.30 -8.25 6.07
CA LYS A 45 7.65 -6.85 6.39
C LYS A 45 6.60 -5.83 6.00
N VAL A 46 5.44 -6.29 5.52
CA VAL A 46 4.36 -5.44 5.02
C VAL A 46 3.02 -5.93 5.54
N LEU A 47 2.25 -5.01 6.10
CA LEU A 47 0.86 -5.26 6.46
C LEU A 47 -0.04 -4.21 5.80
N ALA A 48 -0.95 -4.64 4.94
CA ALA A 48 -2.00 -3.77 4.41
C ALA A 48 -3.19 -3.78 5.38
N VAL A 49 -3.66 -2.59 5.78
CA VAL A 49 -4.74 -2.42 6.76
C VAL A 49 -5.82 -1.54 6.18
N THR A 50 -7.07 -2.04 6.18
CA THR A 50 -8.25 -1.24 5.85
C THR A 50 -9.01 -0.86 7.12
N ALA A 51 -9.73 0.27 7.07
CA ALA A 51 -10.51 0.75 8.19
C ALA A 51 -11.95 0.24 8.12
N GLU A 52 -12.50 -0.12 9.28
CA GLU A 52 -13.92 -0.36 9.46
C GLU A 52 -14.44 0.57 10.55
N SER A 53 -15.42 1.41 10.22
CA SER A 53 -16.04 2.30 11.19
C SER A 53 -17.48 2.66 10.78
N PRO A 54 -18.35 3.05 11.73
CA PRO A 54 -19.70 3.55 11.42
C PRO A 54 -19.72 4.77 10.50
N SER A 55 -18.63 5.54 10.45
CA SER A 55 -18.51 6.73 9.60
C SER A 55 -18.03 6.42 8.18
N VAL A 56 -17.67 5.16 7.89
CA VAL A 56 -17.17 4.73 6.57
C VAL A 56 -18.20 3.80 5.91
N PRO A 57 -18.66 4.07 4.68
CA PRO A 57 -19.61 3.20 4.00
C PRO A 57 -19.08 1.78 3.81
N SER A 58 -19.94 0.78 4.04
CA SER A 58 -19.57 -0.63 3.92
C SER A 58 -19.06 -1.05 2.53
N HIS A 59 -19.41 -0.31 1.48
CA HIS A 59 -18.90 -0.58 0.13
C HIS A 59 -17.39 -0.29 0.00
N GLN A 60 -16.84 0.69 0.73
CA GLN A 60 -15.41 0.96 0.70
C GLN A 60 -14.63 -0.22 1.30
N ARG A 61 -15.10 -0.74 2.44
CA ARG A 61 -14.54 -1.96 3.04
C ARG A 61 -14.60 -3.15 2.07
N ARG A 62 -15.74 -3.36 1.40
CA ARG A 62 -15.89 -4.46 0.41
C ARG A 62 -14.98 -4.30 -0.82
N MET A 63 -14.63 -3.07 -1.20
CA MET A 63 -13.68 -2.86 -2.29
C MET A 63 -12.22 -3.16 -1.87
N ALA A 64 -11.92 -3.11 -0.57
CA ALA A 64 -10.59 -3.32 -0.03
C ALA A 64 -10.32 -4.76 0.45
N LEU A 65 -11.31 -5.66 0.38
CA LEU A 65 -11.20 -7.07 0.77
C LEU A 65 -11.42 -7.96 -0.46
#